data_AF-A0A0R2U1J1-F1
#
_entry.id   AF-A0A0R2U1J1-F1
#
_cell.length_a   1.000
_cell.length_b   1.000
_cell.length_c   1.000
_cell.angle_alpha   90.00
_cell.angle_beta   90.00
_cell.angle_gamma   90.00
#
_symmetry.space_group_name_H-M   'P 1'
#
loop_
_entity.id
_entity.type
_entity.pdbx_description
1 polymer ?
#
loop_
_entity_poly.entity_id
_entity_poly.type
_entity_poly.pdbx_seq_one_letter_code
_entity_poly.pdbx_strand_id
1 'polypeptide(L)'
;KDRLTWLHALTTQHLEKLTPGDWQEGLILDTQGHIVEQLFLVDDGSTTWIHTEAQRVEPLIEYLEKMKFMLDVQVIDQSNNYAVLRAAGAADDIGGPYALVPRGELADTVTAFNKAHTQVGIWALEALRVAQGRARLLFEVDHKSIPNELGFLNKAVHMQKGCYRGQETVAKVFNLGQPPRKLVLLHLDGSMVAMPENGAKLYHNEKEVGYIGTLARHYELGPIALAVIKRNTPPDAVLIADGVSATMEELLPK
;
A
#
# COMPACT_ATOMS: atom_id res chain seq x y z
N LYS A 1 -3.36 -27.08 -3.82
CA LYS A 1 -2.16 -27.54 -3.05
C LYS A 1 -0.97 -26.59 -3.13
N ASP A 2 -0.72 -25.98 -4.29
CA ASP A 2 0.55 -25.28 -4.59
C ASP A 2 0.50 -23.75 -4.33
N ARG A 3 -0.50 -23.26 -3.59
CA ARG A 3 -0.83 -21.83 -3.50
C ARG A 3 0.34 -20.96 -2.97
N LEU A 4 1.06 -21.42 -1.95
CA LEU A 4 2.11 -20.62 -1.31
C LEU A 4 3.38 -20.58 -2.17
N THR A 5 3.81 -21.69 -2.75
CA THR A 5 4.95 -21.73 -3.67
C THR A 5 4.66 -20.97 -4.96
N TRP A 6 3.41 -21.05 -5.44
CA TRP A 6 2.94 -20.28 -6.59
C TRP A 6 2.96 -18.77 -6.33
N LEU A 7 2.28 -18.30 -5.27
CA LEU A 7 2.28 -16.89 -4.90
C LEU A 7 3.69 -16.40 -4.54
N HIS A 8 4.53 -17.26 -3.96
CA HIS A 8 5.93 -16.96 -3.73
C HIS A 8 6.67 -16.64 -5.04
N ALA A 9 6.46 -17.41 -6.10
CA ALA A 9 7.13 -17.15 -7.39
C ALA A 9 6.63 -15.86 -8.08
N LEU A 10 5.36 -15.50 -7.88
CA LEU A 10 4.74 -14.36 -8.56
C LEU A 10 4.95 -13.01 -7.86
N THR A 11 5.11 -13.03 -6.54
CA THR A 11 5.14 -11.81 -5.73
C THR A 11 6.55 -11.44 -5.29
N THR A 12 6.72 -10.25 -4.72
CA THR A 12 7.96 -9.80 -4.08
C THR A 12 8.18 -10.34 -2.67
N GLN A 13 7.24 -11.12 -2.12
CA GLN A 13 7.23 -11.56 -0.72
C GLN A 13 7.62 -13.04 -0.54
N HIS A 14 8.23 -13.39 0.59
CA HIS A 14 8.51 -14.78 0.95
C HIS A 14 7.29 -15.45 1.58
N LEU A 15 6.65 -16.37 0.85
CA LEU A 15 5.34 -16.94 1.22
C LEU A 15 5.36 -18.46 1.44
N GLU A 16 6.42 -19.17 1.05
CA GLU A 16 6.50 -20.64 1.19
C GLU A 16 6.39 -21.12 2.64
N LYS A 17 6.76 -20.25 3.59
CA LYS A 17 6.68 -20.50 5.04
C LYS A 17 5.70 -19.57 5.73
N LEU A 18 4.69 -19.07 5.01
CA LEU A 18 3.65 -18.26 5.61
C LEU A 18 2.88 -19.10 6.64
N THR A 19 2.91 -18.67 7.89
CA THR A 19 2.20 -19.36 8.97
C THR A 19 0.71 -18.99 8.91
N PRO A 20 -0.21 -19.94 9.15
CA PRO A 20 -1.63 -19.61 9.19
C PRO A 20 -1.95 -18.49 10.19
N GLY A 21 -2.74 -17.51 9.75
CA GLY A 21 -3.11 -16.31 10.51
C GLY A 21 -2.10 -15.16 10.45
N ASP A 22 -0.87 -15.40 9.97
CA ASP A 22 0.10 -14.33 9.77
C ASP A 22 -0.26 -13.54 8.51
N TRP A 23 -0.48 -12.25 8.67
CA TRP A 23 -0.71 -11.37 7.53
C TRP A 23 0.62 -10.89 6.93
N GLN A 24 0.66 -10.78 5.61
CA GLN A 24 1.80 -10.28 4.86
C GLN A 24 1.36 -9.28 3.80
N GLU A 25 2.25 -8.35 3.48
CA GLU A 25 2.11 -7.49 2.30
C GLU A 25 3.04 -8.01 1.20
N GLY A 26 2.61 -7.92 -0.06
CA GLY A 26 3.42 -8.30 -1.21
C GLY A 26 3.05 -7.49 -2.44
N LEU A 27 3.98 -7.39 -3.39
CA LEU A 27 3.76 -6.70 -4.66
C LEU A 27 3.86 -7.70 -5.82
N ILE A 28 3.21 -7.40 -6.93
CA ILE A 28 3.49 -8.00 -8.24
C ILE A 28 4.11 -6.90 -9.10
N LEU A 29 5.23 -7.21 -9.75
CA LEU A 29 5.94 -6.27 -10.60
C LEU A 29 5.88 -6.69 -12.08
N ASP A 30 6.05 -5.71 -12.96
CA ASP A 30 6.33 -5.96 -14.38
C ASP A 30 7.81 -6.34 -14.61
N THR A 31 8.17 -6.57 -15.87
CA THR A 31 9.55 -6.91 -16.24
C THR A 31 10.57 -5.78 -15.98
N GLN A 32 10.10 -4.53 -15.90
CA GLN A 32 10.89 -3.35 -15.65
C GLN A 32 11.03 -3.06 -14.15
N GLY A 33 10.31 -3.80 -13.30
CA GLY A 33 10.30 -3.62 -11.84
C GLY A 33 9.28 -2.59 -11.35
N HIS A 34 8.36 -2.15 -12.21
CA HIS A 34 7.27 -1.28 -11.79
C HIS A 34 6.18 -2.07 -11.06
N ILE A 35 5.55 -1.45 -10.08
CA ILE A 35 4.49 -2.04 -9.28
C ILE A 35 3.21 -2.12 -10.11
N VAL A 36 2.68 -3.33 -10.25
CA VAL A 36 1.42 -3.62 -10.96
C VAL A 36 0.30 -3.86 -9.97
N GLU A 37 0.56 -4.65 -8.92
CA GLU A 37 -0.40 -4.94 -7.86
C GLU A 37 0.25 -4.83 -6.48
N GLN A 38 -0.57 -4.47 -5.49
CA GLN A 38 -0.28 -4.52 -4.06
C GLN A 38 -1.31 -5.46 -3.43
N LEU A 39 -0.81 -6.39 -2.63
CA LEU A 39 -1.57 -7.50 -2.07
C LEU A 39 -1.37 -7.53 -0.56
N PHE A 40 -2.48 -7.67 0.17
CA PHE A 40 -2.46 -8.02 1.59
C PHE A 40 -2.95 -9.46 1.72
N LEU A 41 -2.08 -10.36 2.15
CA LEU A 41 -2.31 -11.80 2.15
C LEU A 41 -2.39 -12.35 3.57
N VAL A 42 -3.23 -13.35 3.77
CA VAL A 42 -3.24 -14.21 4.96
C VAL A 42 -3.58 -15.64 4.55
N ASP A 43 -2.96 -16.62 5.19
CA ASP A 43 -3.24 -18.03 4.94
C ASP A 43 -4.00 -18.66 6.11
N ASP A 44 -4.89 -19.61 5.86
CA ASP A 44 -5.59 -20.39 6.91
C ASP A 44 -5.12 -21.86 7.01
N GLY A 45 -4.06 -22.22 6.30
CA GLY A 45 -3.55 -23.58 6.15
C GLY A 45 -4.09 -24.30 4.91
N SER A 46 -5.25 -23.88 4.39
CA SER A 46 -5.89 -24.46 3.21
C SER A 46 -6.05 -23.46 2.05
N THR A 47 -6.35 -22.21 2.38
CA THR A 47 -6.66 -21.12 1.47
C THR A 47 -5.79 -19.92 1.82
N THR A 48 -5.24 -19.28 0.78
CA THR A 48 -4.61 -17.97 0.91
C THR A 48 -5.62 -16.92 0.46
N TRP A 49 -5.96 -16.02 1.36
CA TRP A 49 -6.85 -14.91 1.12
C TRP A 49 -6.04 -13.69 0.68
N ILE A 50 -6.57 -12.95 -0.27
CA ILE A 50 -5.94 -11.74 -0.79
C ILE A 50 -6.95 -10.60 -0.68
N HIS A 51 -6.55 -9.53 -0.03
CA HIS A 51 -7.24 -8.25 -0.03
C HIS A 51 -6.50 -7.27 -0.95
N THR A 52 -7.26 -6.59 -1.82
CA THR A 52 -6.78 -5.55 -2.73
C THR A 52 -7.90 -4.54 -3.00
N GLU A 53 -7.60 -3.54 -3.81
CA GLU A 53 -8.55 -2.51 -4.22
C GLU A 53 -9.69 -3.09 -5.08
N ALA A 54 -10.92 -2.61 -4.88
CA ALA A 54 -12.09 -3.13 -5.59
C ALA A 54 -11.91 -3.11 -7.13
N GLN A 55 -11.33 -2.03 -7.66
CA GLN A 55 -11.06 -1.88 -9.10
C GLN A 55 -9.88 -2.72 -9.60
N ARG A 56 -9.18 -3.44 -8.72
CA ARG A 56 -8.04 -4.32 -9.04
C ARG A 56 -8.37 -5.80 -8.92
N VAL A 57 -9.55 -6.16 -8.41
CA VAL A 57 -9.98 -7.56 -8.27
C VAL A 57 -9.95 -8.30 -9.60
N GLU A 58 -10.65 -7.79 -10.63
CA GLU A 58 -10.71 -8.44 -11.94
C GLU A 58 -9.33 -8.48 -12.65
N PRO A 59 -8.57 -7.36 -12.76
CA PRO A 59 -7.20 -7.40 -13.30
C PRO A 59 -6.27 -8.39 -12.60
N LEU A 60 -6.36 -8.50 -11.27
CA LEU A 60 -5.55 -9.44 -10.49
C LEU A 60 -5.95 -10.89 -10.79
N ILE A 61 -7.24 -11.20 -10.84
CA ILE A 61 -7.73 -12.55 -11.18
C ILE A 61 -7.25 -12.96 -12.57
N GLU A 62 -7.39 -12.07 -13.56
CA GLU A 62 -6.90 -12.33 -14.92
C GLU A 62 -5.40 -12.60 -14.95
N TYR A 63 -4.61 -11.82 -14.22
CA TYR A 63 -3.17 -12.03 -14.11
C TYR A 63 -2.86 -13.38 -13.47
N LEU A 64 -3.49 -13.69 -12.34
CA LEU A 64 -3.26 -14.93 -11.60
C LEU A 64 -3.64 -16.15 -12.45
N GLU A 65 -4.82 -16.17 -13.09
CA GLU A 65 -5.22 -17.30 -13.94
C GLU A 65 -4.27 -17.51 -15.13
N LYS A 66 -3.71 -16.44 -15.72
CA LYS A 66 -2.67 -16.56 -16.75
C LYS A 66 -1.37 -17.21 -16.23
N MET A 67 -1.08 -17.07 -14.94
CA MET A 67 0.16 -17.55 -14.30
C MET A 67 0.02 -18.94 -13.65
N LYS A 68 -1.13 -19.59 -13.74
CA LYS A 68 -1.45 -20.88 -13.07
C LYS A 68 -0.84 -22.13 -13.73
N PHE A 69 -0.06 -21.99 -14.81
CA PHE A 69 0.36 -23.11 -15.67
C PHE A 69 0.90 -24.34 -14.90
N MET A 70 0.20 -25.47 -15.04
CA MET A 70 0.49 -26.77 -14.38
C MET A 70 0.35 -26.82 -12.84
N LEU A 71 -0.21 -25.80 -12.19
CA LEU A 71 -0.34 -25.74 -10.73
C LEU A 71 -1.77 -26.02 -10.25
N ASP A 72 -1.90 -26.75 -9.15
CA ASP A 72 -3.19 -27.05 -8.51
C ASP A 72 -3.59 -25.92 -7.56
N VAL A 73 -4.15 -24.85 -8.15
CA VAL A 73 -4.66 -23.66 -7.45
C VAL A 73 -5.99 -23.22 -8.09
N GLN A 74 -6.87 -22.58 -7.33
CA GLN A 74 -8.10 -22.00 -7.84
C GLN A 74 -8.20 -20.57 -7.33
N VAL A 75 -8.50 -19.62 -8.24
CA VAL A 75 -8.73 -18.22 -7.89
C VAL A 75 -10.22 -17.95 -7.94
N ILE A 76 -10.78 -17.42 -6.85
CA ILE A 76 -12.21 -17.11 -6.75
C ILE A 76 -12.36 -15.75 -6.10
N ASP A 77 -13.17 -14.88 -6.69
CA ASP A 77 -13.61 -13.65 -6.03
C ASP A 77 -14.59 -13.97 -4.89
N GLN A 78 -14.21 -13.57 -3.68
CA GLN A 78 -15.00 -13.74 -2.46
C GLN A 78 -15.49 -12.40 -1.87
N SER A 79 -15.38 -11.30 -2.61
CA SER A 79 -15.75 -9.94 -2.16
C SER A 79 -17.20 -9.83 -1.69
N ASN A 80 -18.10 -10.65 -2.26
CA ASN A 80 -19.52 -10.71 -1.91
C ASN A 80 -19.85 -11.68 -0.76
N ASN A 81 -18.88 -12.47 -0.30
CA ASN A 81 -19.08 -13.47 0.76
C ASN A 81 -18.34 -13.12 2.05
N TYR A 82 -17.26 -12.33 1.95
CA TYR A 82 -16.44 -11.92 3.09
C TYR A 82 -16.30 -10.40 3.14
N ALA A 83 -16.07 -9.89 4.34
CA ALA A 83 -15.67 -8.53 4.62
C ALA A 83 -14.33 -8.53 5.36
N VAL A 84 -13.53 -7.50 5.14
CA VAL A 84 -12.30 -7.25 5.92
C VAL A 84 -12.63 -6.24 7.01
N LEU A 85 -12.39 -6.62 8.27
CA LEU A 85 -12.45 -5.71 9.41
C LEU A 85 -11.04 -5.41 9.92
N ARG A 86 -10.82 -4.16 10.32
CA ARG A 86 -9.61 -3.76 11.04
C ARG A 86 -9.96 -3.71 12.53
N ALA A 87 -9.27 -4.51 13.36
CA ALA A 87 -9.57 -4.59 14.79
C ALA A 87 -9.15 -3.30 15.51
N ALA A 88 -9.76 -3.01 16.66
CA ALA A 88 -9.38 -1.85 17.47
C ALA A 88 -7.94 -1.98 18.03
N GLY A 89 -7.30 -0.83 18.32
CA GLY A 89 -5.94 -0.79 18.89
C GLY A 89 -4.89 -0.21 17.96
N ALA A 90 -3.61 -0.44 18.27
CA ALA A 90 -2.47 0.01 17.47
C ALA A 90 -2.41 -0.73 16.14
N ALA A 91 -2.00 -0.04 15.08
CA ALA A 91 -1.79 -0.66 13.78
C ALA A 91 -0.47 -1.44 13.76
N ASP A 92 -0.49 -2.62 13.14
CA ASP A 92 0.73 -3.34 12.77
C ASP A 92 1.39 -2.70 11.53
N ASP A 93 2.52 -3.26 11.09
CA ASP A 93 3.32 -2.71 9.98
C ASP A 93 2.56 -2.66 8.64
N ILE A 94 1.49 -3.45 8.49
CA ILE A 94 0.65 -3.51 7.30
C ILE A 94 -0.75 -2.90 7.52
N GLY A 95 -1.02 -2.29 8.67
CA GLY A 95 -2.25 -1.51 8.95
C GLY A 95 -3.36 -2.25 9.66
N GLY A 96 -3.14 -3.51 9.99
CA GLY A 96 -4.07 -4.34 10.72
C GLY A 96 -4.09 -3.99 12.22
N PRO A 97 -4.29 -4.99 13.09
CA PRO A 97 -4.61 -6.37 12.74
C PRO A 97 -5.94 -6.45 11.98
N TYR A 98 -5.97 -7.25 10.91
CA TYR A 98 -7.15 -7.46 10.08
C TYR A 98 -7.82 -8.79 10.40
N ALA A 99 -9.13 -8.86 10.16
CA ALA A 99 -9.93 -10.07 10.27
C ALA A 99 -10.80 -10.23 9.03
N LEU A 100 -10.87 -11.45 8.50
CA LEU A 100 -11.83 -11.84 7.47
C LEU A 100 -13.09 -12.35 8.16
N VAL A 101 -14.23 -11.76 7.83
CA VAL A 101 -15.51 -12.06 8.45
C VAL A 101 -16.50 -12.46 7.35
N PRO A 102 -17.11 -13.65 7.42
CA PRO A 102 -18.22 -13.99 6.55
C PRO A 102 -19.30 -12.92 6.63
N ARG A 103 -19.84 -12.48 5.50
CA ARG A 103 -20.85 -11.39 5.48
C ARG A 103 -22.11 -11.75 6.27
N GLY A 104 -22.47 -13.03 6.36
CA GLY A 104 -23.57 -13.51 7.20
C GLY A 104 -23.37 -13.29 8.69
N GLU A 105 -22.12 -13.20 9.15
CA GLU A 105 -21.74 -13.01 10.56
C GLU A 105 -21.31 -11.56 10.86
N LEU A 106 -21.26 -10.70 9.83
CA LEU A 106 -20.72 -9.36 9.94
C LEU A 106 -21.49 -8.48 10.94
N ALA A 107 -22.83 -8.54 10.89
CA ALA A 107 -23.68 -7.74 11.77
C ALA A 107 -23.50 -8.12 13.25
N ASP A 108 -23.43 -9.43 13.54
CA ASP A 108 -23.23 -9.95 14.88
C ASP A 108 -21.82 -9.65 15.39
N THR A 109 -20.81 -9.80 14.52
CA THR A 109 -19.42 -9.43 14.81
C THR A 109 -19.31 -7.95 15.17
N VAL A 110 -19.87 -7.06 14.35
CA VAL A 110 -19.90 -5.62 14.62
C VAL A 110 -20.59 -5.33 15.96
N THR A 111 -21.74 -5.94 16.21
CA THR A 111 -22.48 -5.78 17.47
C THR A 111 -21.66 -6.23 18.68
N ALA A 112 -20.91 -7.33 18.56
CA ALA A 112 -20.03 -7.82 19.62
C ALA A 112 -18.87 -6.85 19.90
N PHE A 113 -18.18 -6.36 18.86
CA PHE A 113 -17.07 -5.41 19.02
C PHE A 113 -17.52 -4.08 19.62
N ASN A 114 -18.70 -3.59 19.26
CA ASN A 114 -19.27 -2.34 19.76
C ASN A 114 -19.56 -2.35 21.27
N LYS A 115 -19.54 -3.52 21.93
CA LYS A 115 -19.68 -3.60 23.40
C LYS A 115 -18.47 -3.03 24.14
N ALA A 116 -17.29 -3.05 23.52
CA ALA A 116 -16.03 -2.66 24.16
C ALA A 116 -15.20 -1.65 23.35
N HIS A 117 -15.59 -1.37 22.10
CA HIS A 117 -14.80 -0.53 21.19
C HIS A 117 -15.69 0.44 20.41
N THR A 118 -15.11 1.58 20.03
CA THR A 118 -15.76 2.60 19.21
C THR A 118 -15.51 2.34 17.73
N GLN A 119 -16.56 2.38 16.91
CA GLN A 119 -16.40 2.32 15.46
C GLN A 119 -15.73 3.59 14.94
N VAL A 120 -14.80 3.41 14.01
CA VAL A 120 -14.11 4.51 13.33
C VAL A 120 -14.40 4.47 11.85
N GLY A 121 -14.57 5.65 11.25
CA GLY A 121 -14.73 5.78 9.80
C GLY A 121 -13.41 5.61 9.06
N ILE A 122 -13.51 5.36 7.76
CA ILE A 122 -12.32 5.16 6.90
C ILE A 122 -11.41 6.38 6.85
N TRP A 123 -11.94 7.60 6.98
CA TRP A 123 -11.12 8.82 7.00
C TRP A 123 -10.12 8.87 8.16
N ALA A 124 -10.49 8.34 9.33
CA ALA A 124 -9.57 8.26 10.45
C ALA A 124 -8.46 7.23 10.20
N LEU A 125 -8.81 6.08 9.60
CA LEU A 125 -7.83 5.05 9.21
C LEU A 125 -6.87 5.56 8.13
N GLU A 126 -7.38 6.28 7.13
CA GLU A 126 -6.58 6.89 6.08
C GLU A 126 -5.64 7.96 6.64
N ALA A 127 -6.10 8.80 7.57
CA ALA A 127 -5.22 9.78 8.22
C ALA A 127 -4.07 9.13 9.00
N LEU A 128 -4.33 8.01 9.69
CA LEU A 128 -3.29 7.25 10.37
C LEU A 128 -2.33 6.57 9.38
N ARG A 129 -2.84 6.00 8.28
CA ARG A 129 -2.01 5.43 7.20
C ARG A 129 -1.08 6.47 6.60
N VAL A 130 -1.60 7.66 6.28
CA VAL A 130 -0.84 8.78 5.72
C VAL A 130 0.23 9.23 6.70
N ALA A 131 -0.12 9.44 7.98
CA ALA A 131 0.84 9.81 9.02
C ALA A 131 1.94 8.76 9.23
N GLN A 132 1.66 7.48 8.95
CA GLN A 132 2.63 6.39 9.03
C GLN A 132 3.52 6.25 7.80
N GLY A 133 3.34 7.06 6.75
CA GLY A 133 4.17 6.97 5.55
C GLY A 133 3.85 5.78 4.65
N ARG A 134 2.64 5.21 4.73
CA ARG A 134 2.32 3.94 4.05
C ARG A 134 1.65 4.17 2.70
N ALA A 135 2.41 3.97 1.63
CA ALA A 135 1.94 4.07 0.26
C ALA A 135 0.85 3.02 -0.08
N ARG A 136 -0.09 3.43 -0.92
CA ARG A 136 -1.20 2.60 -1.40
C ARG A 136 -1.26 2.62 -2.93
N LEU A 137 -1.53 1.46 -3.51
CA LEU A 137 -1.84 1.29 -4.92
C LEU A 137 -2.98 2.25 -5.31
N LEU A 138 -2.93 2.80 -6.52
CA LEU A 138 -3.87 3.80 -7.06
C LEU A 138 -3.72 5.23 -6.52
N PHE A 139 -2.97 5.44 -5.44
CA PHE A 139 -2.74 6.77 -4.87
C PHE A 139 -1.27 7.18 -5.01
N GLU A 140 -0.37 6.52 -4.28
CA GLU A 140 1.06 6.80 -4.32
C GLU A 140 1.79 6.00 -5.41
N VAL A 141 1.13 5.00 -6.01
CA VAL A 141 1.71 4.15 -7.06
C VAL A 141 1.22 4.60 -8.43
N ASP A 142 2.14 5.03 -9.31
CA ASP A 142 1.88 5.25 -10.73
C ASP A 142 2.49 4.15 -11.61
N HIS A 143 2.27 4.23 -12.92
CA HIS A 143 2.68 3.22 -13.91
C HIS A 143 4.20 3.00 -14.03
N LYS A 144 5.02 3.82 -13.36
CA LYS A 144 6.48 3.72 -13.34
C LYS A 144 7.05 3.64 -11.92
N SER A 145 6.18 3.52 -10.91
CA SER A 145 6.58 3.40 -9.51
C SER A 145 7.31 2.10 -9.26
N ILE A 146 8.49 2.20 -8.64
CA ILE A 146 9.26 1.05 -8.18
C ILE A 146 9.22 0.95 -6.65
N PRO A 147 9.37 -0.25 -6.07
CA PRO A 147 9.31 -0.44 -4.62
C PRO A 147 10.26 0.45 -3.81
N ASN A 148 11.44 0.74 -4.35
CA ASN A 148 12.49 1.54 -3.72
C ASN A 148 12.08 3.01 -3.50
N GLU A 149 11.10 3.52 -4.26
CA GLU A 149 10.62 4.91 -4.15
C GLU A 149 9.63 5.11 -2.99
N LEU A 150 8.90 4.04 -2.62
CA LEU A 150 7.65 4.14 -1.86
C LEU A 150 7.68 3.44 -0.49
N GLY A 151 8.87 3.08 -0.01
CA GLY A 151 9.02 2.50 1.33
C GLY A 151 8.55 1.04 1.46
N PHE A 152 8.53 0.29 0.35
CA PHE A 152 8.11 -1.12 0.33
C PHE A 152 9.23 -2.13 0.62
N LEU A 153 10.49 -1.68 0.63
CA LEU A 153 11.64 -2.56 0.91
C LEU A 153 11.60 -3.06 2.35
N ASN A 154 11.98 -4.32 2.56
CA ASN A 154 11.92 -5.02 3.86
C ASN A 154 10.51 -5.15 4.47
N LYS A 155 9.48 -4.72 3.74
CA LYS A 155 8.06 -4.89 4.08
C LYS A 155 7.44 -5.77 3.02
N ALA A 156 6.85 -5.17 1.99
CA ALA A 156 6.26 -5.88 0.87
C ALA A 156 7.29 -6.60 -0.03
N VAL A 157 8.55 -6.12 -0.03
CA VAL A 157 9.66 -6.76 -0.75
C VAL A 157 10.60 -7.45 0.22
N HIS A 158 10.67 -8.77 0.12
CA HIS A 158 11.65 -9.55 0.85
C HIS A 158 13.01 -9.48 0.16
N MET A 159 14.04 -8.96 0.81
CA MET A 159 15.33 -8.70 0.16
C MET A 159 16.19 -9.95 -0.05
N GLN A 160 15.89 -11.04 0.67
CA GLN A 160 16.67 -12.28 0.66
C GLN A 160 15.93 -13.46 0.02
N LYS A 161 14.78 -13.22 -0.62
CA LYS A 161 14.04 -14.31 -1.26
C LYS A 161 14.64 -14.63 -2.64
N GLY A 162 14.21 -15.76 -3.20
CA GLY A 162 14.56 -16.18 -4.56
C GLY A 162 14.00 -15.27 -5.66
N CYS A 163 14.18 -15.72 -6.91
CA CYS A 163 13.83 -14.95 -8.11
C CYS A 163 12.34 -14.57 -8.15
N TYR A 164 12.05 -13.31 -8.46
CA TYR A 164 10.72 -12.83 -8.83
C TYR A 164 10.82 -11.83 -9.98
N ARG A 165 9.70 -11.63 -10.68
CA ARG A 165 9.65 -10.73 -11.84
C ARG A 165 10.03 -9.29 -11.44
N GLY A 166 10.91 -8.65 -12.21
CA GLY A 166 11.33 -7.27 -11.96
C GLY A 166 12.36 -7.08 -10.84
N GLN A 167 12.85 -8.17 -10.22
CA GLN A 167 13.83 -8.11 -9.13
C GLN A 167 15.14 -7.40 -9.51
N GLU A 168 15.60 -7.52 -10.76
CA GLU A 168 16.86 -6.91 -11.20
C GLU A 168 16.87 -5.39 -10.97
N THR A 169 15.79 -4.70 -11.33
CA THR A 169 15.63 -3.26 -11.08
C THR A 169 15.66 -2.95 -9.59
N VAL A 170 14.88 -3.69 -8.79
CA VAL A 170 14.80 -3.49 -7.34
C VAL A 170 16.17 -3.66 -6.67
N ALA A 171 16.86 -4.75 -6.99
CA ALA A 171 18.17 -5.08 -6.44
C ALA A 171 19.25 -4.11 -6.90
N LYS A 172 19.23 -3.68 -8.17
CA LYS A 172 20.17 -2.69 -8.71
C LYS A 172 20.03 -1.35 -8.00
N VAL A 173 18.80 -0.85 -7.86
CA VAL A 173 18.55 0.43 -7.17
C VAL A 173 18.90 0.33 -5.69
N PHE A 174 18.63 -0.81 -5.04
CA PHE A 174 18.98 -1.03 -3.64
C PHE A 174 20.49 -1.03 -3.38
N ASN A 175 21.28 -1.73 -4.21
CA ASN A 175 22.70 -1.94 -3.94
C ASN A 175 23.61 -0.83 -4.51
N LEU A 176 23.23 -0.23 -5.64
CA LEU A 176 24.13 0.59 -6.46
C LEU A 176 23.57 1.97 -6.78
N GLY A 177 22.31 2.23 -6.44
CA GLY A 177 21.58 3.38 -6.95
C GLY A 177 20.91 4.23 -5.86
N GLN A 178 20.25 5.26 -6.35
CA GLN A 178 19.24 6.00 -5.61
C GLN A 178 17.95 5.96 -6.44
N PRO A 179 16.79 5.76 -5.82
CA PRO A 179 15.53 5.85 -6.55
C PRO A 179 15.36 7.27 -7.13
N PRO A 180 14.82 7.42 -8.35
CA PRO A 180 14.71 8.73 -9.00
C PRO A 180 13.64 9.62 -8.34
N ARG A 181 12.71 9.01 -7.59
CA ARG A 181 11.70 9.69 -6.77
C ARG A 181 11.77 9.21 -5.33
N LYS A 182 11.10 9.93 -4.44
CA LYS A 182 10.92 9.57 -3.04
C LYS A 182 9.50 9.88 -2.58
N LEU A 183 8.97 9.04 -1.70
CA LEU A 183 7.77 9.31 -0.93
C LEU A 183 8.09 10.27 0.23
N VAL A 184 7.25 11.28 0.42
CA VAL A 184 7.35 12.24 1.54
C VAL A 184 6.00 12.43 2.20
N LEU A 185 6.03 12.85 3.46
CA LEU A 185 4.86 13.37 4.16
C LEU A 185 4.84 14.89 4.01
N LEU A 186 3.70 15.45 3.58
CA LEU A 186 3.48 16.88 3.47
C LEU A 186 2.62 17.36 4.63
N HIS A 187 2.99 18.49 5.23
CA HIS A 187 2.13 19.30 6.09
C HIS A 187 1.59 20.47 5.26
N LEU A 188 0.28 20.50 5.04
CA LEU A 188 -0.36 21.52 4.22
C LEU A 188 -0.86 22.66 5.10
N ASP A 189 -0.85 23.88 4.55
CA ASP A 189 -1.43 25.03 5.20
C ASP A 189 -2.96 24.85 5.38
N GLY A 190 -3.37 24.69 6.63
CA GLY A 190 -4.76 24.51 7.02
C GLY A 190 -5.62 25.77 7.02
N SER A 191 -5.06 26.94 6.71
CA SER A 191 -5.81 28.20 6.62
C SER A 191 -6.60 28.36 5.32
N MET A 192 -6.31 27.52 4.31
CA MET A 192 -6.98 27.54 3.01
C MET A 192 -8.36 26.91 3.06
N VAL A 193 -9.30 27.49 2.29
CA VAL A 193 -10.69 27.03 2.18
C VAL A 193 -10.80 25.76 1.33
N ALA A 194 -9.99 25.67 0.27
CA ALA A 194 -9.92 24.51 -0.60
C ALA A 194 -8.59 23.78 -0.36
N MET A 195 -8.67 22.45 -0.34
CA MET A 195 -7.51 21.57 -0.28
C MET A 195 -7.29 20.93 -1.65
N PRO A 196 -6.04 20.60 -2.01
CA PRO A 196 -5.76 19.93 -3.26
C PRO A 196 -6.37 18.52 -3.30
N GLU A 197 -6.72 18.05 -4.49
CA GLU A 197 -7.24 16.69 -4.68
C GLU A 197 -6.11 15.65 -4.79
N ASN A 198 -6.48 14.38 -4.65
CA ASN A 198 -5.55 13.28 -4.95
C ASN A 198 -5.14 13.35 -6.43
N GLY A 199 -3.84 13.22 -6.69
CA GLY A 199 -3.23 13.39 -8.01
C GLY A 199 -2.85 14.83 -8.36
N ALA A 200 -3.16 15.83 -7.51
CA ALA A 200 -2.76 17.21 -7.74
C ALA A 200 -1.24 17.35 -7.90
N LYS A 201 -0.82 18.18 -8.86
CA LYS A 201 0.59 18.39 -9.17
C LYS A 201 1.25 19.26 -8.10
N LEU A 202 2.49 18.92 -7.76
CA LEU A 202 3.31 19.68 -6.83
C LEU A 202 4.36 20.49 -7.58
N TYR A 203 4.49 21.75 -7.19
CA TYR A 203 5.41 22.71 -7.79
C TYR A 203 6.41 23.25 -6.76
N HIS A 204 7.63 23.46 -7.19
CA HIS A 204 8.66 24.23 -6.47
C HIS A 204 9.26 25.24 -7.44
N ASN A 205 9.18 26.54 -7.14
CA ASN A 205 9.60 27.62 -8.03
C ASN A 205 9.06 27.44 -9.47
N GLU A 206 7.74 27.26 -9.61
CA GLU A 206 7.01 27.05 -10.87
C GLU A 206 7.32 25.75 -11.62
N LYS A 207 8.28 24.94 -11.16
CA LYS A 207 8.61 23.64 -11.77
C LYS A 207 7.83 22.52 -11.12
N GLU A 208 7.19 21.69 -11.94
CA GLU A 208 6.55 20.46 -11.47
C GLU A 208 7.62 19.49 -10.92
N VAL A 209 7.46 19.10 -9.65
CA VAL A 209 8.38 18.21 -8.94
C VAL A 209 7.77 16.89 -8.51
N GLY A 210 6.44 16.74 -8.59
CA GLY A 210 5.76 15.52 -8.16
C GLY A 210 4.25 15.68 -8.14
N TYR A 211 3.59 14.83 -7.36
CA TYR A 211 2.14 14.85 -7.17
C TYR A 211 1.75 14.42 -5.75
N ILE A 212 0.56 14.85 -5.33
CA ILE A 212 -0.11 14.38 -4.11
C ILE A 212 -0.72 13.01 -4.39
N GLY A 213 -0.40 12.02 -3.56
CA GLY A 213 -1.04 10.71 -3.59
C GLY A 213 -2.36 10.74 -2.84
N THR A 214 -2.28 10.81 -1.51
CA THR A 214 -3.44 10.85 -0.61
C THR A 214 -3.37 12.07 0.30
N LEU A 215 -4.41 12.90 0.27
CA LEU A 215 -4.66 13.91 1.28
C LEU A 215 -5.52 13.34 2.43
N ALA A 216 -5.17 13.65 3.68
CA ALA A 216 -5.97 13.33 4.85
C ALA A 216 -5.94 14.45 5.90
N ARG A 217 -6.93 14.44 6.80
CA ARG A 217 -6.95 15.34 7.97
C ARG A 217 -6.70 14.53 9.24
N HIS A 218 -5.48 14.64 9.76
CA HIS A 218 -5.07 14.01 11.00
C HIS A 218 -5.50 14.84 12.21
N TYR A 219 -5.86 14.16 13.31
CA TYR A 219 -6.40 14.81 14.50
C TYR A 219 -5.37 15.72 15.21
N GLU A 220 -4.10 15.33 15.18
CA GLU A 220 -2.99 16.09 15.77
C GLU A 220 -2.22 16.93 14.74
N LEU A 221 -1.72 16.30 13.66
CA LEU A 221 -0.93 16.95 12.61
C LEU A 221 -1.71 17.89 11.68
N GLY A 222 -3.05 17.90 11.74
CA GLY A 222 -3.88 18.70 10.83
C GLY A 222 -3.91 18.13 9.39
N PRO A 223 -4.01 18.98 8.36
CA PRO A 223 -3.99 18.56 6.96
C PRO A 223 -2.60 18.03 6.58
N ILE A 224 -2.56 16.75 6.20
CA ILE A 224 -1.34 16.07 5.78
C ILE A 224 -1.57 15.34 4.46
N ALA A 225 -0.51 15.09 3.70
CA ALA A 225 -0.60 14.26 2.51
C ALA A 225 0.63 13.38 2.31
N LEU A 226 0.44 12.20 1.72
CA LEU A 226 1.55 11.50 1.09
C LEU A 226 1.75 12.05 -0.32
N ALA A 227 3.01 12.26 -0.69
CA ALA A 227 3.37 12.75 -2.01
C ALA A 227 4.58 12.02 -2.57
N VAL A 228 4.61 11.87 -3.90
CA VAL A 228 5.74 11.31 -4.62
C VAL A 228 6.41 12.44 -5.40
N ILE A 229 7.67 12.73 -5.05
CA ILE A 229 8.43 13.84 -5.62
C ILE A 229 9.77 13.38 -6.19
N LYS A 230 10.37 14.18 -7.07
CA LYS A 230 11.73 13.98 -7.55
C LYS A 230 12.70 13.89 -6.36
N ARG A 231 13.65 12.95 -6.42
CA ARG A 231 14.61 12.68 -5.34
C ARG A 231 15.43 13.91 -4.95
N ASN A 232 15.77 14.74 -5.94
CA ASN A 232 16.62 15.93 -5.78
C ASN A 232 15.88 17.20 -5.33
N THR A 233 14.58 17.11 -5.02
CA THR A 233 13.87 18.24 -4.40
C THR A 233 14.50 18.56 -3.03
N PRO A 234 14.91 19.82 -2.78
CA PRO A 234 15.55 20.22 -1.52
C PRO A 234 14.68 19.92 -0.30
N PRO A 235 15.23 19.42 0.82
CA PRO A 235 14.47 19.02 2.01
C PRO A 235 13.64 20.14 2.65
N ASP A 236 14.09 21.38 2.50
CA ASP A 236 13.49 22.61 3.00
C ASP A 236 12.62 23.34 1.96
N ALA A 237 12.38 22.73 0.79
CA ALA A 237 11.56 23.32 -0.25
C ALA A 237 10.11 23.50 0.21
N VAL A 238 9.57 24.70 -0.01
CA VAL A 238 8.13 24.94 0.07
C VAL A 238 7.50 24.50 -1.24
N LEU A 239 6.56 23.57 -1.15
CA LEU A 239 5.83 23.02 -2.28
C LEU A 239 4.45 23.66 -2.38
N ILE A 240 3.94 23.78 -3.61
CA ILE A 240 2.60 24.33 -3.86
C ILE A 240 1.80 23.31 -4.68
N ALA A 241 0.58 23.00 -4.24
CA ALA A 241 -0.43 22.25 -5.00
C ALA A 241 -1.76 22.99 -4.94
N ASP A 242 -2.36 23.29 -6.09
CA ASP A 242 -3.62 24.03 -6.23
C ASP A 242 -3.70 25.31 -5.38
N GLY A 243 -2.57 26.02 -5.26
CA GLY A 243 -2.45 27.26 -4.48
C GLY A 243 -2.22 27.05 -2.98
N VAL A 244 -2.27 25.80 -2.48
CA VAL A 244 -1.99 25.46 -1.08
C VAL A 244 -0.49 25.20 -0.90
N SER A 245 0.10 25.89 0.08
CA SER A 245 1.52 25.72 0.43
C SER A 245 1.69 24.51 1.35
N ALA A 246 2.80 23.79 1.19
CA ALA A 246 3.15 22.65 2.01
C ALA A 246 4.65 22.59 2.30
N THR A 247 5.00 22.19 3.51
CA THR A 247 6.35 21.76 3.88
C THR A 247 6.41 20.25 3.90
N MET A 248 7.58 19.67 3.64
CA MET A 248 7.73 18.21 3.62
C MET A 248 8.59 17.69 4.77
N GLU A 249 8.25 16.50 5.23
CA GLU A 249 9.01 15.64 6.12
C GLU A 249 9.49 14.42 5.33
N GLU A 250 10.79 14.10 5.45
CA GLU A 250 11.31 12.86 4.87
C GLU A 250 10.89 11.67 5.73
N LEU A 251 10.22 10.70 5.10
CA LEU A 251 9.88 9.45 5.74
C LEU A 251 11.15 8.60 5.89
N LEU A 252 11.53 8.31 7.13
CA LEU A 252 12.67 7.43 7.39
C LEU A 252 12.33 6.02 6.88
N PRO A 253 13.25 5.36 6.15
CA PRO A 253 13.11 3.94 5.88
C PRO A 253 13.13 3.21 7.23
N LYS A 254 12.00 2.58 7.57
CA LYS A 254 11.89 1.68 8.72
C LYS A 254 12.49 0.32 8.39
#